data_AF-A0A1S2LNG3-F1
#
_entry.id   AF-A0A1S2LNG3-F1
#
_cell.length_a   1.000
_cell.length_b   1.000
_cell.length_c   1.000
_cell.angle_alpha   90.00
_cell.angle_beta   90.00
_cell.angle_gamma   90.00
#
_symmetry.space_group_name_H-M   'P 1'
#
loop_
_entity.id
_entity.type
_entity.pdbx_description
1 polymer ?
#
loop_
_entity_poly.entity_id
_entity_poly.type
_entity_poly.pdbx_seq_one_letter_code
_entity_poly.pdbx_strand_id
1 'polypeptide(L)'
;MTQKINHHLKQYLNVHKSNPHVRIKKNGLVAFNNDSKKYWSIQILNTQKRKKPSYMVDRYFQWLATESKNIISVSFKDKSYSLYVKFLKNPVLILTIQTSTDQKVVLHVTGGLLAKKKQKGTFSFSLSDDKQIVVALESFEPRLPWMIYRITQAPIHEFVMKKFQIKTVGE
;
A
#
# COMPACT_ATOMS: atom_id res chain seq x y z
N MET A 1 18.57 -14.89 5.60
CA MET A 1 17.30 -14.13 5.50
C MET A 1 17.45 -12.80 4.74
N THR A 2 18.48 -12.00 5.05
CA THR A 2 18.72 -10.66 4.44
C THR A 2 19.07 -10.66 2.94
N GLN A 3 19.75 -11.71 2.44
CA GLN A 3 20.18 -11.79 1.03
C GLN A 3 19.04 -12.06 0.01
N LYS A 4 17.95 -12.73 0.43
CA LYS A 4 16.83 -13.11 -0.44
C LYS A 4 15.76 -12.02 -0.55
N ILE A 5 15.50 -11.30 0.55
CA ILE A 5 14.71 -10.05 0.54
C ILE A 5 15.30 -9.08 -0.49
N ASN A 6 16.63 -9.00 -0.55
CA ASN A 6 17.32 -8.20 -1.56
C ASN A 6 17.09 -8.67 -3.02
N HIS A 7 16.80 -9.95 -3.29
CA HIS A 7 16.57 -10.42 -4.67
C HIS A 7 15.20 -9.96 -5.21
N HIS A 8 14.12 -10.13 -4.44
CA HIS A 8 12.80 -9.60 -4.83
C HIS A 8 12.79 -8.08 -4.87
N LEU A 9 13.42 -7.40 -3.89
CA LEU A 9 13.53 -5.94 -3.91
C LEU A 9 14.34 -5.44 -5.12
N LYS A 10 15.38 -6.16 -5.55
CA LYS A 10 16.14 -5.85 -6.79
C LYS A 10 15.29 -5.96 -8.05
N GLN A 11 14.35 -6.91 -8.13
CA GLN A 11 13.42 -7.00 -9.26
C GLN A 11 12.53 -5.74 -9.34
N TYR A 12 12.06 -5.21 -8.22
CA TYR A 12 11.32 -3.95 -8.18
C TYR A 12 12.18 -2.72 -8.48
N LEU A 13 13.45 -2.71 -8.03
CA LEU A 13 14.39 -1.62 -8.30
C LEU A 13 14.70 -1.46 -9.80
N ASN A 14 14.80 -2.56 -10.55
CA ASN A 14 15.07 -2.55 -11.99
C ASN A 14 13.93 -1.95 -12.84
N VAL A 15 12.70 -1.87 -12.30
CA VAL A 15 11.53 -1.30 -13.01
C VAL A 15 11.55 0.24 -12.97
N HIS A 16 12.27 0.85 -12.04
CA HIS A 16 12.25 2.30 -11.82
C HIS A 16 13.40 3.03 -12.54
N LYS A 17 13.48 2.90 -13.87
CA LYS A 17 14.52 3.44 -14.78
C LYS A 17 14.69 4.98 -14.81
N SER A 18 14.03 5.74 -13.92
CA SER A 18 14.18 7.19 -13.81
C SER A 18 14.65 7.59 -12.41
N ASN A 19 15.95 7.42 -12.17
CA ASN A 19 16.73 7.94 -11.02
C ASN A 19 15.95 8.19 -9.70
N PRO A 20 15.26 7.19 -9.12
CA PRO A 20 14.47 7.40 -7.92
C PRO A 20 15.37 7.44 -6.69
N HIS A 21 15.03 8.28 -5.71
CA HIS A 21 15.62 8.19 -4.38
C HIS A 21 15.05 6.96 -3.66
N VAL A 22 15.91 5.96 -3.44
CA VAL A 22 15.55 4.70 -2.79
C VAL A 22 16.00 4.70 -1.33
N ARG A 23 15.14 4.21 -0.44
CA ARG A 23 15.46 3.92 0.96
C ARG A 23 15.10 2.47 1.28
N ILE A 24 16.12 1.65 1.53
CA ILE A 24 15.96 0.24 1.95
C ILE A 24 15.62 0.20 3.45
N LYS A 25 14.76 -0.75 3.83
CA LYS A 25 14.30 -0.96 5.21
C LYS A 25 14.37 -2.45 5.56
N LYS A 26 14.30 -2.76 6.85
CA LYS A 26 14.36 -4.13 7.39
C LYS A 26 13.43 -5.12 6.67
N ASN A 27 12.18 -4.70 6.39
CA ASN A 27 11.13 -5.52 5.79
C ASN A 27 10.56 -4.91 4.50
N GLY A 28 11.35 -4.16 3.73
CA GLY A 28 10.83 -3.52 2.53
C GLY A 28 11.70 -2.39 1.98
N LEU A 29 11.15 -1.60 1.07
CA LEU A 29 11.76 -0.38 0.57
C LEU A 29 10.71 0.69 0.32
N VAL A 30 11.17 1.94 0.25
CA VAL A 30 10.41 3.03 -0.34
C VAL A 30 11.27 3.69 -1.40
N ALA A 31 10.64 4.12 -2.49
CA ALA A 31 11.30 4.86 -3.54
C ALA A 31 10.43 6.05 -3.94
N PHE A 32 11.06 7.15 -4.31
CA PHE A 32 10.33 8.30 -4.83
C PHE A 32 11.14 9.04 -5.88
N ASN A 33 10.44 9.64 -6.84
CA ASN A 33 11.05 10.48 -7.86
C ASN A 33 10.44 11.89 -7.75
N ASN A 34 11.30 12.90 -7.55
CA ASN A 34 10.85 14.28 -7.33
C ASN A 34 10.29 14.93 -8.60
N ASP A 35 10.84 14.60 -9.77
CA ASP A 35 10.46 15.21 -11.05
C ASP A 35 9.07 14.74 -11.51
N SER A 36 8.87 13.42 -11.49
CA SER A 36 7.60 12.78 -11.81
C SER A 36 6.60 12.82 -10.66
N LYS A 37 7.01 13.22 -9.46
CA LYS A 37 6.20 13.27 -8.22
C LYS A 37 5.50 11.93 -7.93
N LYS A 38 6.25 10.84 -8.09
CA LYS A 38 5.77 9.46 -7.90
C LYS A 38 6.40 8.82 -6.67
N TYR A 39 5.60 7.99 -6.00
CA TYR A 39 6.00 7.27 -4.81
C TYR A 39 5.72 5.77 -4.95
N TRP A 40 6.67 4.98 -4.46
CA TRP A 40 6.60 3.52 -4.34
C TRP A 40 6.90 3.12 -2.90
N SER A 41 6.13 2.16 -2.39
CA SER A 41 6.37 1.55 -1.09
C SER A 41 6.10 0.06 -1.20
N ILE A 42 7.12 -0.73 -0.89
CA ILE A 42 7.06 -2.19 -0.92
C ILE A 42 7.37 -2.68 0.47
N GLN A 43 6.52 -3.56 0.98
CA GLN A 43 6.62 -4.10 2.32
C GLN A 43 6.38 -5.59 2.29
N ILE A 44 7.12 -6.30 3.12
CA ILE A 44 7.06 -7.74 3.24
C ILE A 44 6.44 -8.05 4.60
N LEU A 45 5.24 -8.63 4.57
CA LEU A 45 4.51 -9.12 5.73
C LEU A 45 4.87 -10.58 5.96
N ASN A 46 5.49 -10.85 7.11
CA ASN A 46 5.86 -12.20 7.50
C ASN A 46 4.69 -12.83 8.27
N THR A 47 3.81 -13.54 7.55
CA THR A 47 2.68 -14.25 8.16
C THR A 47 3.12 -15.63 8.65
N GLN A 48 2.75 -16.04 9.86
CA GLN A 48 3.12 -17.37 10.38
C GLN A 48 2.59 -18.52 9.52
N LYS A 49 1.38 -18.33 8.97
CA LYS A 49 0.73 -19.27 8.05
C LYS A 49 0.49 -18.59 6.72
N ARG A 50 0.52 -19.36 5.63
CA ARG A 50 0.13 -18.87 4.30
C ARG A 50 -1.31 -18.35 4.35
N LYS A 51 -1.50 -17.08 4.01
CA LYS A 51 -2.81 -16.45 3.85
C LYS A 51 -3.07 -16.16 2.38
N LYS A 52 -4.33 -16.19 1.95
CA LYS A 52 -4.70 -15.75 0.60
C LYS A 52 -4.55 -14.22 0.50
N PRO A 53 -4.08 -13.67 -0.62
CA PRO A 53 -3.98 -12.22 -0.79
C PRO A 53 -5.31 -11.48 -0.63
N SER A 54 -6.43 -12.06 -1.08
CA SER A 54 -7.77 -11.50 -0.86
C SER A 54 -8.11 -11.35 0.63
N TYR A 55 -7.88 -12.41 1.41
CA TYR A 55 -8.05 -12.36 2.87
C TYR A 55 -7.20 -11.24 3.50
N MET A 56 -5.97 -11.06 3.02
CA MET A 56 -5.08 -10.01 3.53
C MET A 56 -5.56 -8.60 3.20
N VAL A 57 -6.15 -8.40 2.02
CA VAL A 57 -6.77 -7.13 1.63
C VAL A 57 -7.93 -6.80 2.56
N ASP A 58 -8.85 -7.74 2.75
CA ASP A 58 -10.02 -7.56 3.60
C ASP A 58 -9.60 -7.28 5.04
N ARG A 59 -8.63 -8.07 5.56
CA ARG A 59 -8.08 -7.89 6.90
C ARG A 59 -7.40 -6.53 7.06
N TYR A 60 -6.67 -6.06 6.06
CA TYR A 60 -6.02 -4.75 6.08
C TYR A 60 -7.05 -3.62 6.25
N PHE A 61 -8.10 -3.60 5.43
CA PHE A 61 -9.12 -2.56 5.51
C PHE A 61 -9.95 -2.62 6.79
N GLN A 62 -10.28 -3.83 7.25
CA GLN A 62 -10.96 -4.02 8.53
C GLN A 62 -10.10 -3.51 9.69
N TRP A 63 -8.82 -3.91 9.74
CA TRP A 63 -7.89 -3.47 10.78
C TRP A 63 -7.69 -1.95 10.74
N LEU A 64 -7.58 -1.36 9.55
CA LEU A 64 -7.44 0.09 9.39
C LEU A 64 -8.64 0.84 9.99
N ALA A 65 -9.85 0.35 9.74
CA ALA A 65 -11.06 0.94 10.30
C ALA A 65 -11.09 0.82 11.83
N THR A 66 -10.81 -0.37 12.38
CA THR A 66 -10.90 -0.62 13.83
C THR A 66 -9.79 0.06 14.63
N GLU A 67 -8.55 -0.01 14.18
CA GLU A 67 -7.39 0.54 14.90
C GLU A 67 -7.35 2.09 14.85
N SER A 68 -8.01 2.70 13.86
CA SER A 68 -8.06 4.16 13.73
C SER A 68 -8.91 4.87 14.79
N LYS A 69 -9.56 4.15 15.71
CA LYS A 69 -10.40 4.71 16.78
C LYS A 69 -11.44 5.73 16.26
N ASN A 70 -12.22 5.34 15.25
CA ASN A 70 -13.26 6.16 14.58
C ASN A 70 -12.72 7.35 13.77
N ILE A 71 -11.41 7.44 13.52
CA ILE A 71 -10.86 8.47 12.62
C ILE A 71 -11.06 8.06 11.16
N ILE A 72 -10.88 6.78 10.84
CA ILE A 72 -11.03 6.24 9.50
C ILE A 72 -12.22 5.28 9.49
N SER A 73 -13.14 5.47 8.55
CA SER A 73 -14.13 4.45 8.21
C SER A 73 -13.90 3.94 6.81
N VAL A 74 -14.24 2.66 6.59
CA VAL A 74 -14.08 2.00 5.31
C VAL A 74 -15.43 1.44 4.89
N SER A 75 -15.82 1.70 3.64
CA SER A 75 -16.98 1.09 3.01
C SER A 75 -16.50 0.24 1.83
N PHE A 76 -17.11 -0.93 1.64
CA PHE A 76 -16.89 -1.79 0.48
C PHE A 76 -18.19 -1.93 -0.32
N LYS A 77 -18.17 -1.50 -1.57
CA LYS A 77 -19.31 -1.61 -2.51
C LYS A 77 -18.78 -1.74 -3.93
N ASP A 78 -19.42 -2.57 -4.75
CA ASP A 78 -19.10 -2.71 -6.18
C ASP A 78 -17.60 -2.92 -6.45
N LYS A 79 -16.98 -3.86 -5.72
CA LYS A 79 -15.54 -4.18 -5.78
C LYS A 79 -14.61 -3.01 -5.43
N SER A 80 -15.13 -2.00 -4.75
CA SER A 80 -14.39 -0.78 -4.42
C SER A 80 -14.39 -0.51 -2.93
N TYR A 81 -13.20 -0.25 -2.39
CA TYR A 81 -12.97 0.24 -1.04
C TYR A 81 -12.94 1.77 -1.05
N SER A 82 -13.82 2.38 -0.26
CA SER A 82 -13.88 3.83 -0.05
C SER A 82 -13.48 4.15 1.37
N LEU A 83 -12.43 4.95 1.53
CA LEU A 83 -11.90 5.38 2.82
C LEU A 83 -12.41 6.79 3.11
N TYR A 84 -12.95 6.97 4.30
CA TYR A 84 -13.42 8.26 4.80
C TYR A 84 -12.62 8.62 6.03
N VAL A 85 -12.37 9.92 6.19
CA VAL A 85 -11.80 10.47 7.42
C VAL A 85 -12.89 11.25 8.13
N LYS A 86 -12.94 11.13 9.45
CA LYS A 86 -13.87 11.85 10.32
C LYS A 86 -13.91 13.34 9.93
N PHE A 87 -15.12 13.90 9.88
CA PHE A 87 -15.42 15.29 9.48
C PHE A 87 -15.32 15.61 7.97
N LEU A 88 -14.87 14.68 7.11
CA LEU A 88 -14.93 14.86 5.66
C LEU A 88 -16.16 14.15 5.06
N LYS A 89 -16.94 14.87 4.26
CA LYS A 89 -18.14 14.32 3.59
C LYS A 89 -17.80 13.37 2.44
N ASN A 90 -16.68 13.61 1.77
CA ASN A 90 -16.25 12.86 0.59
C ASN A 90 -15.13 11.87 0.96
N PRO A 91 -15.03 10.71 0.29
CA PRO A 91 -13.96 9.76 0.53
C PRO A 91 -12.60 10.38 0.22
N VAL A 92 -11.63 10.14 1.09
CA VAL A 92 -10.26 10.60 0.89
C VAL A 92 -9.52 9.77 -0.15
N LEU A 93 -9.89 8.48 -0.27
CA LEU A 93 -9.30 7.55 -1.21
C LEU A 93 -10.36 6.52 -1.64
N ILE A 94 -10.39 6.20 -2.93
CA ILE A 94 -11.20 5.12 -3.51
C ILE A 94 -10.26 4.18 -4.25
N LEU A 95 -10.36 2.89 -3.92
CA LEU A 95 -9.55 1.81 -4.45
C LEU A 95 -10.46 0.74 -5.05
N THR A 96 -10.34 0.45 -6.35
CA THR A 96 -11.18 -0.55 -7.03
C THR A 96 -10.35 -1.78 -7.36
N ILE A 97 -10.85 -2.97 -7.02
CA ILE A 97 -10.22 -4.24 -7.36
C ILE A 97 -10.25 -4.42 -8.89
N GLN A 98 -9.07 -4.41 -9.50
CA GLN A 98 -8.88 -4.70 -10.93
C GLN A 98 -8.60 -6.17 -11.19
N THR A 99 -7.85 -6.80 -10.28
CA THR A 99 -7.45 -8.21 -10.40
C THR A 99 -7.53 -8.87 -9.05
N SER A 100 -8.07 -10.08 -9.00
CA SER A 100 -8.10 -10.92 -7.82
C SER A 100 -7.90 -12.38 -8.23
N THR A 101 -6.75 -12.94 -7.87
CA THR A 101 -6.39 -14.34 -8.06
C THR A 101 -5.93 -14.93 -6.73
N ASP A 102 -5.71 -16.24 -6.68
CA ASP A 102 -5.15 -16.90 -5.49
C ASP A 102 -3.73 -16.44 -5.13
N GLN A 103 -3.02 -15.81 -6.07
CA GLN A 103 -1.64 -15.36 -5.89
C GLN A 103 -1.50 -13.84 -5.78
N LYS A 104 -2.48 -13.06 -6.27
CA LYS A 104 -2.38 -11.61 -6.29
C LYS A 104 -3.74 -10.92 -6.28
N VAL A 105 -3.86 -9.86 -5.50
CA VAL A 105 -4.93 -8.87 -5.61
C VAL A 105 -4.32 -7.52 -5.95
N VAL A 106 -4.89 -6.84 -6.94
CA VAL A 106 -4.50 -5.49 -7.37
C VAL A 106 -5.68 -4.56 -7.26
N LEU A 107 -5.52 -3.51 -6.47
CA LEU A 107 -6.44 -2.41 -6.35
C LEU A 107 -5.87 -1.19 -7.08
N HIS A 108 -6.66 -0.56 -7.93
CA HIS A 108 -6.29 0.69 -8.58
C HIS A 108 -6.88 1.85 -7.80
N VAL A 109 -6.10 2.90 -7.56
CA VAL A 109 -6.62 4.15 -7.04
C VAL A 109 -7.48 4.85 -8.10
N THR A 110 -8.79 4.80 -7.92
CA THR A 110 -9.79 5.32 -8.88
C THR A 110 -10.33 6.70 -8.48
N GLY A 111 -10.13 7.14 -7.24
CA GLY A 111 -10.62 8.45 -6.82
C GLY A 111 -10.36 8.82 -5.36
N GLY A 112 -11.11 9.82 -4.90
CA GLY A 112 -11.00 10.41 -3.57
C GLY A 112 -10.24 11.74 -3.54
N LEU A 113 -10.36 12.46 -2.42
CA LEU A 113 -9.77 13.79 -2.23
C LEU A 113 -8.24 13.82 -2.32
N LEU A 114 -7.56 12.68 -2.12
CA LEU A 114 -6.09 12.59 -2.13
C LEU A 114 -5.52 12.10 -3.46
N ALA A 115 -6.37 11.58 -4.36
CA ALA A 115 -5.99 10.93 -5.61
C ALA A 115 -6.14 11.85 -6.83
N LYS A 116 -5.08 12.01 -7.64
CA LYS A 116 -5.18 12.79 -8.89
C LYS A 116 -6.17 12.12 -9.85
N LYS A 117 -6.85 12.93 -10.67
CA LYS A 117 -7.70 12.43 -11.75
C LYS A 117 -6.84 11.61 -12.71
N LYS A 118 -7.31 10.41 -13.09
CA LYS A 118 -6.62 9.46 -14.01
C LYS A 118 -5.22 8.99 -13.55
N GLN A 119 -4.95 8.95 -12.24
CA GLN A 119 -3.68 8.40 -11.75
C GLN A 119 -3.56 6.89 -12.06
N LYS A 120 -2.32 6.40 -12.18
CA LYS A 120 -2.01 4.98 -12.43
C LYS A 120 -1.52 4.24 -11.19
N GLY A 121 -1.74 4.81 -10.01
CA GLY A 121 -1.31 4.24 -8.75
C GLY A 121 -2.04 2.94 -8.43
N THR A 122 -1.29 1.89 -8.11
CA THR A 122 -1.83 0.60 -7.68
C THR A 122 -1.45 0.30 -6.25
N PHE A 123 -2.32 -0.40 -5.54
CA PHE A 123 -2.07 -0.99 -4.24
C PHE A 123 -2.33 -2.48 -4.34
N SER A 124 -1.32 -3.32 -4.13
CA SER A 124 -1.40 -4.74 -4.41
C SER A 124 -0.90 -5.58 -3.26
N PHE A 125 -1.48 -6.77 -3.13
CA PHE A 125 -1.09 -7.83 -2.23
C PHE A 125 -0.76 -9.05 -3.09
N SER A 126 0.45 -9.57 -2.97
CA SER A 126 0.88 -10.76 -3.71
C SER A 126 1.58 -11.75 -2.81
N LEU A 127 1.38 -13.03 -3.08
CA LEU A 127 2.14 -14.09 -2.43
C LEU A 127 3.55 -14.15 -3.03
N SER A 128 4.59 -14.17 -2.18
CA SER A 128 5.96 -14.47 -2.61
C SER A 128 6.23 -15.97 -2.59
N ASP A 129 7.33 -16.38 -3.22
CA ASP A 129 7.78 -17.78 -3.27
C ASP A 129 8.02 -18.35 -1.86
N ASP A 130 8.48 -17.52 -0.94
CA ASP A 130 8.69 -17.86 0.48
C ASP A 130 7.38 -17.86 1.31
N LYS A 131 6.21 -17.88 0.65
CA LYS A 131 4.86 -17.86 1.24
C LYS A 131 4.57 -16.62 2.10
N GLN A 132 5.30 -15.53 1.87
CA GLN A 132 5.06 -14.24 2.53
C GLN A 132 4.08 -13.40 1.70
N ILE A 133 3.53 -12.36 2.31
CA ILE A 133 2.66 -11.42 1.62
C ILE A 133 3.45 -10.15 1.34
N VAL A 134 3.61 -9.84 0.06
CA VAL A 134 4.21 -8.59 -0.41
C VAL A 134 3.08 -7.60 -0.63
N VAL A 135 3.17 -6.45 0.04
CA VAL A 135 2.27 -5.31 -0.14
C VAL A 135 3.03 -4.24 -0.90
N ALA A 136 2.53 -3.87 -2.08
CA ALA A 136 3.16 -2.87 -2.93
C ALA A 136 2.17 -1.75 -3.26
N LEU A 137 2.54 -0.53 -2.89
CA LEU A 137 1.99 0.70 -3.43
C LEU A 137 2.91 1.15 -4.57
N GLU A 138 2.42 1.13 -5.81
CA GLU A 138 3.21 1.46 -6.98
C GLU A 138 2.69 2.70 -7.68
N SER A 139 3.61 3.58 -8.10
CA SER A 139 3.32 4.75 -8.94
C SER A 139 2.20 5.65 -8.39
N PHE A 140 2.11 5.80 -7.07
CA PHE A 140 1.10 6.65 -6.45
C PHE A 140 1.38 8.12 -6.74
N GLU A 141 0.35 8.83 -7.24
CA GLU A 141 0.45 10.25 -7.58
C GLU A 141 -0.46 11.09 -6.66
N PRO A 142 0.10 11.77 -5.66
CA PRO A 142 -0.69 12.55 -4.70
C PRO A 142 -1.30 13.78 -5.36
N ARG A 143 -2.51 14.17 -4.94
CA ARG A 143 -3.07 15.50 -5.23
C ARG A 143 -2.41 16.61 -4.44
N LEU A 144 -2.01 16.30 -3.21
CA LEU A 144 -1.37 17.28 -2.34
C LEU A 144 -0.06 17.76 -2.97
N PRO A 145 0.34 19.03 -2.74
CA PRO A 145 1.68 19.49 -3.05
C PRO A 145 2.73 18.47 -2.58
N TRP A 146 3.69 18.16 -3.44
CA TRP A 146 4.63 17.05 -3.25
C TRP A 146 5.33 17.06 -1.88
N MET A 147 5.68 18.25 -1.39
CA MET A 147 6.27 18.44 -0.07
C MET A 147 5.30 18.04 1.05
N ILE A 148 4.03 18.47 0.99
CA ILE A 148 2.98 18.15 1.97
C ILE A 148 2.72 16.64 2.00
N TYR A 149 2.69 16.00 0.83
CA TYR A 149 2.56 14.54 0.73
C TYR A 149 3.71 13.81 1.44
N ARG A 150 4.95 14.23 1.19
CA ARG A 150 6.15 13.60 1.77
C ARG A 150 6.21 13.72 3.29
N ILE A 151 5.73 14.83 3.86
CA ILE A 151 5.77 15.05 5.32
C ILE A 151 4.56 14.43 6.05
N THR A 152 3.43 14.22 5.36
CA THR A 152 2.21 13.69 6.01
C THR A 152 1.96 12.22 5.63
N GLN A 153 1.70 11.93 4.36
CA GLN A 153 1.14 10.65 3.94
C GLN A 153 2.18 9.54 3.93
N ALA A 154 3.42 9.81 3.53
CA ALA A 154 4.46 8.78 3.53
C ALA A 154 4.79 8.28 4.96
N PRO A 155 4.98 9.16 5.96
CA PRO A 155 5.15 8.73 7.36
C PRO A 155 3.91 8.04 7.94
N ILE A 156 2.70 8.55 7.68
CA ILE A 156 1.46 7.92 8.15
C ILE A 156 1.31 6.52 7.54
N HIS A 157 1.50 6.39 6.22
CA HIS A 157 1.42 5.09 5.54
C HIS A 157 2.42 4.10 6.10
N GLU A 158 3.65 4.54 6.36
CA GLU A 158 4.66 3.69 7.00
C GLU A 158 4.25 3.28 8.43
N PHE A 159 3.75 4.20 9.23
CA PHE A 159 3.28 3.92 10.59
C PHE A 159 2.14 2.89 10.58
N VAL A 160 1.13 3.10 9.73
CA VAL A 160 -0.01 2.21 9.51
C VAL A 160 0.49 0.81 9.18
N MET A 161 1.44 0.69 8.26
CA MET A 161 1.92 -0.61 7.83
C MET A 161 2.77 -1.34 8.86
N LYS A 162 3.58 -0.62 9.64
CA LYS A 162 4.31 -1.21 10.77
C LYS A 162 3.34 -1.76 11.82
N LYS A 163 2.30 -1.00 12.15
CA LYS A 163 1.27 -1.43 13.11
C LYS A 163 0.47 -2.62 12.59
N PHE A 164 0.08 -2.60 11.31
CA PHE A 164 -0.57 -3.73 10.66
C PHE A 164 0.30 -4.99 10.73
N GLN A 165 1.57 -4.89 10.33
CA GLN A 165 2.51 -6.01 10.40
C GLN A 165 2.60 -6.61 11.81
N ILE A 166 2.76 -5.79 12.85
CA ILE A 166 2.84 -6.27 14.24
C ILE A 166 1.58 -7.06 14.62
N LYS A 167 0.39 -6.56 14.24
CA LYS A 167 -0.88 -7.22 14.57
C LYS A 167 -1.07 -8.51 13.78
N THR A 168 -0.74 -8.52 12.50
CA THR A 168 -0.91 -9.68 11.61
C THR A 168 0.14 -10.78 11.84
N VAL A 169 1.35 -10.45 12.28
CA VAL A 169 2.40 -11.44 12.59
C VAL A 169 2.03 -12.28 13.82
N GLY A 170 1.17 -11.77 14.71
CA GLY A 170 0.73 -12.47 15.93
C GLY A 170 -0.52 -13.36 15.78
N GLU A 171 -1.17 -13.37 14.60
CA GLU A 171 -2.39 -14.14 14.27
C GLU A 171 -2.09 -15.38 13.40
#